data_AF-A0A2S0N5F4-F1
#
_entry.id   AF-A0A2S0N5F4-F1
#
_cell.length_a   1.000
_cell.length_b   1.000
_cell.length_c   1.000
_cell.angle_alpha   90.00
_cell.angle_beta   90.00
_cell.angle_gamma   90.00
#
_symmetry.space_group_name_H-M   'P 1'
#
loop_
_entity.id
_entity.type
_entity.pdbx_description
1 polymer ?
#
loop_
_entity_poly.entity_id
_entity_poly.type
_entity_poly.pdbx_seq_one_letter_code
_entity_poly.pdbx_strand_id
1 'polypeptide(L)' 'MANGHALVKEQLLHMLFGTITFVVLGAIAVGLDLAAAWIARLGVSPFTHTAIEIAAHSLLTIDLLLFALYTA' A
#
# COMPACT_ATOMS: atom_id res chain seq x y z
N MET A 1 15.33 -32.85 16.02
CA MET A 1 14.19 -32.04 15.55
C MET A 1 14.44 -30.55 15.83
N ALA A 2 15.50 -29.96 15.27
CA ALA A 2 15.86 -28.55 15.51
C ALA A 2 15.48 -27.59 14.35
N ASN A 3 15.03 -28.12 13.20
CA ASN A 3 14.83 -27.34 11.98
C ASN A 3 13.47 -26.63 11.89
N GLY A 4 12.47 -27.01 12.70
CA GLY A 4 11.15 -26.38 12.64
C GLY A 4 11.13 -24.94 13.16
N HIS A 5 11.90 -24.65 14.21
CA HIS A 5 11.94 -23.31 14.82
C HIS A 5 12.63 -22.27 13.92
N ALA A 6 13.65 -22.68 13.17
CA ALA A 6 14.35 -21.80 12.23
C ALA A 6 13.43 -21.40 11.06
N LEU A 7 12.70 -22.37 10.51
CA LEU A 7 11.80 -22.17 9.37
C LEU A 7 10.61 -21.26 9.71
N VAL A 8 10.00 -21.45 10.88
CA VAL A 8 8.93 -20.56 11.38
C VAL A 8 9.44 -19.15 11.66
N LYS A 9 10.65 -19.02 12.23
CA LYS A 9 11.25 -17.70 12.50
C LYS A 9 11.50 -16.94 11.20
N GLU A 10 11.99 -17.61 10.17
CA GLU A 10 12.28 -17.03 8.86
C GLU A 10 10.98 -16.60 8.14
N GLN A 11 9.94 -17.43 8.22
CA GLN A 11 8.62 -17.11 7.68
C GLN A 11 7.93 -15.94 8.40
N LEU A 12 8.06 -15.85 9.73
CA LEU A 12 7.60 -14.70 10.51
C LEU A 12 8.38 -13.41 10.18
N LEU A 13 9.69 -13.52 9.97
CA LEU A 13 10.53 -12.40 9.56
C LEU A 13 10.12 -11.89 8.17
N HIS A 14 9.87 -12.80 7.24
CA HIS A 14 9.38 -12.46 5.90
C HIS A 14 8.02 -11.75 6.00
N MET A 15 7.05 -12.34 6.68
CA MET A 15 5.72 -11.75 6.88
C MET A 15 5.80 -10.36 7.54
N LEU A 16 6.67 -10.17 8.53
CA LEU A 16 6.88 -8.88 9.19
C LEU A 16 7.44 -7.83 8.24
N PHE A 17 8.48 -8.16 7.47
CA PHE A 17 9.06 -7.23 6.50
C PHE A 17 8.10 -6.86 5.37
N GLY A 18 7.33 -7.83 4.86
CA GLY A 18 6.27 -7.57 3.90
C GLY A 18 5.20 -6.64 4.46
N THR A 19 4.74 -6.90 5.68
CA THR A 19 3.74 -6.07 6.36
C THR A 19 4.23 -4.64 6.57
N ILE A 20 5.47 -4.45 7.04
CA ILE A 20 6.05 -3.10 7.23
C ILE A 20 6.15 -2.36 5.90
N THR A 21 6.65 -3.03 4.86
CA THR A 21 6.75 -2.44 3.51
C THR A 21 5.37 -2.00 3.01
N PHE A 22 4.35 -2.83 3.24
CA PHE A 22 2.96 -2.54 2.90
C PHE A 22 2.40 -1.33 3.65
N VAL A 23 2.64 -1.26 4.95
CA VAL A 23 2.21 -0.14 5.79
C VAL A 23 2.85 1.17 5.32
N VAL A 24 4.13 1.14 4.94
CA VAL A 24 4.83 2.33 4.43
C VAL A 24 4.24 2.77 3.08
N LEU A 25 4.04 1.84 2.15
CA LEU A 25 3.43 2.14 0.85
C LEU A 25 2.01 2.69 0.99
N GLY A 26 1.18 2.04 1.83
CA GLY A 26 -0.17 2.49 2.12
C GLY A 26 -0.20 3.88 2.78
N ALA A 27 0.73 4.18 3.70
CA ALA A 27 0.83 5.50 4.32
C ALA A 27 1.21 6.58 3.30
N ILE A 28 2.10 6.29 2.34
CA ILE A 28 2.44 7.20 1.26
C ILE A 28 1.24 7.43 0.35
N ALA A 29 0.49 6.37 0.00
CA ALA A 29 -0.71 6.47 -0.81
C ALA A 29 -1.78 7.35 -0.16
N VAL A 30 -2.08 7.12 1.12
CA VAL A 30 -3.02 7.95 1.90
C VAL A 30 -2.54 9.40 1.99
N GLY A 31 -1.23 9.61 2.20
CA GLY A 31 -0.65 10.95 2.23
C GLY A 31 -0.80 11.71 0.90
N LEU A 32 -0.58 11.03 -0.22
CA LEU A 32 -0.77 11.58 -1.57
C LEU A 32 -2.24 11.90 -1.85
N ASP A 33 -3.15 11.03 -1.43
CA ASP A 33 -4.59 11.23 -1.58
C ASP A 33 -5.08 12.45 -0.77
N LEU A 34 -4.60 12.59 0.47
CA LEU A 34 -4.90 13.75 1.31
C LEU A 34 -4.33 15.04 0.71
N ALA A 35 -3.12 14.99 0.15
CA ALA A 35 -2.51 16.13 -0.55
C ALA A 35 -3.29 16.51 -1.81
N ALA A 36 -3.80 15.53 -2.56
CA ALA A 36 -4.64 15.77 -3.72
C ALA A 36 -5.98 16.42 -3.34
N ALA A 37 -6.63 15.96 -2.27
CA ALA A 37 -7.85 16.56 -1.73
C ALA A 37 -7.61 18.01 -1.25
N TRP A 38 -6.44 18.30 -0.70
CA TRP A 38 -6.04 19.67 -0.36
C TRP A 38 -5.90 20.54 -1.59
N ILE A 39 -5.22 20.04 -2.63
CA ILE A 39 -5.01 20.74 -3.90
C ILE A 39 -6.33 20.97 -4.64
N ALA A 40 -7.29 20.05 -4.54
CA ALA A 40 -8.62 20.21 -5.13
C ALA A 40 -9.35 21.49 -4.64
N ARG A 41 -9.10 21.92 -3.39
CA ARG A 41 -9.65 23.16 -2.82
C ARG A 41 -9.06 24.44 -3.44
N LEU A 42 -7.97 24.32 -4.21
CA LEU A 42 -7.31 25.45 -4.88
C LEU A 42 -7.87 25.72 -6.29
N GLY A 43 -8.97 25.07 -6.70
CA GLY A 43 -9.62 25.31 -7.99
C GLY A 43 -9.03 24.49 -9.14
N VAL A 44 -8.43 23.34 -8.84
CA VAL A 44 -7.89 22.43 -9.85
C VAL A 44 -8.99 21.85 -10.74
N SER A 45 -8.65 21.61 -12.02
CA SER A 45 -9.62 21.16 -13.01
C SER A 45 -10.29 19.84 -12.61
N PRO A 46 -11.59 19.65 -12.92
CA PRO A 46 -12.32 18.41 -12.61
C PRO A 46 -11.64 17.17 -13.17
N PHE A 47 -11.04 17.28 -14.36
CA PHE A 47 -10.27 16.20 -14.99
C PHE A 47 -9.13 15.72 -14.10
N THR A 48 -8.34 16.65 -13.56
CA THR A 48 -7.20 16.34 -12.70
C THR A 48 -7.65 15.69 -11.38
N HIS A 49 -8.75 16.15 -10.80
CA HIS A 49 -9.32 15.53 -9.61
C HIS A 49 -9.69 14.07 -9.85
N THR A 50 -10.47 13.81 -10.91
CA THR A 50 -10.90 12.46 -11.27
C THR A 50 -9.72 11.55 -11.64
N ALA A 51 -8.72 12.08 -12.35
CA ALA A 51 -7.51 11.32 -12.67
C ALA A 51 -6.76 10.88 -11.41
N ILE A 52 -6.65 11.76 -10.40
CA ILE A 52 -6.01 11.41 -9.13
C ILE A 52 -6.84 10.41 -8.33
N GLU A 53 -8.15 10.60 -8.27
CA GLU A 53 -9.08 9.71 -7.56
C GLU A 53 -9.06 8.28 -8.15
N ILE A 54 -9.02 8.13 -9.47
CA ILE A 54 -8.87 6.83 -10.15
C ILE A 54 -7.49 6.23 -9.86
N ALA A 55 -6.44 7.05 -9.89
CA ALA A 55 -5.08 6.59 -9.61
C ALA A 55 -4.96 6.06 -8.17
N ALA A 56 -5.54 6.77 -7.19
CA ALA A 56 -5.56 6.36 -5.79
C ALA A 56 -6.28 5.01 -5.59
N HIS A 57 -7.48 4.84 -6.16
CA HIS A 57 -8.22 3.57 -6.09
C HIS A 57 -7.49 2.42 -6.81
N SER A 58 -6.87 2.69 -7.95
CA SER A 58 -6.09 1.70 -8.69
C SER A 58 -4.87 1.25 -7.89
N LEU A 59 -4.16 2.20 -7.28
CA LEU A 59 -2.99 1.92 -6.45
C LEU A 59 -3.37 1.06 -5.23
N LEU A 60 -4.46 1.41 -4.55
CA LEU A 60 -4.99 0.61 -3.42
C LEU A 60 -5.34 -0.82 -3.84
N THR A 61 -5.92 -0.99 -5.03
CA THR A 61 -6.28 -2.31 -5.56
C THR A 61 -5.04 -3.14 -5.89
N ILE A 62 -4.04 -2.53 -6.54
CA ILE A 62 -2.75 -3.17 -6.82
C ILE A 62 -2.07 -3.58 -5.52
N ASP A 63 -2.12 -2.69 -4.53
CA ASP A 63 -1.56 -2.94 -3.21
C ASP A 63 -2.22 -4.18 -2.56
N LEU A 64 -3.55 -4.22 -2.46
CA LEU A 64 -4.24 -5.40 -1.90
C LEU A 64 -3.91 -6.70 -2.64
N LEU A 65 -3.73 -6.65 -3.96
CA LEU A 65 -3.31 -7.81 -4.76
C LEU A 65 -1.87 -8.24 -4.45
N LEU A 66 -0.93 -7.30 -4.36
CA LEU A 66 0.45 -7.58 -4.00
C LEU A 66 0.56 -8.17 -2.59
N PHE A 67 -0.22 -7.67 -1.64
CA PHE A 67 -0.28 -8.22 -0.28
C PHE A 67 -0.82 -9.66 -0.27
N ALA A 68 -1.90 -9.91 -1.01
CA ALA A 68 -2.47 -11.25 -1.13
C ALA A 68 -1.48 -12.24 -1.78
N LEU A 69 -0.77 -11.82 -2.84
CA LEU A 69 0.24 -12.65 -3.49
C LEU A 69 1.48 -12.89 -2.64
N TYR A 70 1.90 -11.89 -1.86
CA TYR A 70 3.07 -12.01 -0.99
C TYR A 70 2.83 -12.92 0.21
N THR A 71 1.59 -12.97 0.71
CA THR A 71 1.21 -13.76 1.88
C THR A 71 0.68 -15.17 1.55
N ALA A 72 0.39 -15.45 0.29
CA ALA A 72 -0.01 -16.76 -0.24
C ALA A 72 1.20 -17.68 -0.49
#